data_AF-A0A257W6V0-F1
#
_entry.id   AF-A0A257W6V0-F1
#
_cell.length_a   1.000
_cell.length_b   1.000
_cell.length_c   1.000
_cell.angle_alpha   90.00
_cell.angle_beta   90.00
_cell.angle_gamma   90.00
#
_symmetry.space_group_name_H-M   'P 1'
#
loop_
_entity.id
_entity.type
_entity.pdbx_description
1 polymer ?
#
loop_
_entity_poly.entity_id
_entity_poly.type
_entity_poly.pdbx_seq_one_letter_code
_entity_poly.pdbx_strand_id
1 'polypeptide(L)'
;MEIYFRKEEKPVPEKNRDLVEAYRKLQAKTREEVFHDLYRSRHTFSIVAPQAYKTIADMISAANQNLIWYKENNYPAIATKISEYGFAYCQYSYSLPRPVSALFELFMRVNYSDYFEALGFPRKYYNKADGRFDVDAIYQRIQEITEAWKSKFPSLVFRNENLRFDNLMEFNHSFTNEIEFLNLENK
;
A
#
# COMPACT_ATOMS: atom_id res chain seq x y z
N MET A 1 -6.67 -14.82 6.18
CA MET A 1 -7.26 -14.70 4.82
C MET A 1 -8.05 -15.93 4.42
N GLU A 2 -7.69 -17.14 4.85
CA GLU A 2 -8.41 -18.37 4.49
C GLU A 2 -9.90 -18.35 4.87
N ILE A 3 -10.28 -17.74 6.01
CA ILE A 3 -11.67 -17.69 6.50
C ILE A 3 -12.62 -16.97 5.52
N TYR A 4 -12.17 -15.88 4.88
CA TYR A 4 -13.01 -15.09 3.97
C TYR A 4 -13.07 -15.70 2.55
N PHE A 5 -11.93 -16.23 2.08
CA PHE A 5 -11.77 -16.81 0.74
C PHE A 5 -12.03 -18.33 0.68
N ARG A 6 -12.42 -18.96 1.79
CA ARG A 6 -12.93 -20.34 1.77
C ARG A 6 -14.09 -20.42 0.78
N LYS A 7 -14.09 -21.49 -0.03
CA LYS A 7 -15.15 -21.82 -0.99
C LYS A 7 -16.52 -22.09 -0.34
N GLU A 8 -16.66 -21.92 0.97
CA GLU A 8 -17.95 -21.94 1.63
C GLU A 8 -18.79 -20.74 1.14
N GLU A 9 -19.98 -21.04 0.61
CA GLU A 9 -21.02 -20.07 0.19
C GLU A 9 -21.66 -19.37 1.41
N LYS A 10 -20.86 -18.83 2.32
CA LYS A 10 -21.36 -17.97 3.39
C LYS A 10 -21.66 -16.58 2.83
N PRO A 11 -22.81 -15.98 3.16
CA PRO A 11 -23.11 -14.59 2.82
C PRO A 11 -22.01 -13.64 3.32
N VAL A 12 -21.74 -12.57 2.55
CA VAL A 12 -20.72 -11.55 2.89
C VAL A 12 -20.84 -11.02 4.34
N PRO A 13 -22.04 -10.75 4.89
CA PRO A 13 -22.18 -10.31 6.28
C PRO A 13 -21.68 -11.33 7.32
N GLU A 14 -21.88 -12.62 7.09
CA GLU A 14 -21.40 -13.67 8.00
C GLU A 14 -19.88 -13.80 7.94
N LYS A 15 -19.31 -13.71 6.74
CA LYS A 15 -17.85 -13.68 6.57
C LYS A 15 -17.21 -12.48 7.29
N ASN A 16 -17.88 -11.32 7.27
CA ASN A 16 -17.44 -10.14 7.99
C ASN A 16 -17.49 -10.34 9.50
N ARG A 17 -18.54 -10.98 10.04
CA ARG A 17 -18.64 -11.33 11.47
C ARG A 17 -17.50 -12.25 11.89
N ASP A 18 -17.27 -13.32 11.14
CA ASP A 18 -16.21 -14.31 11.45
C ASP A 18 -14.82 -13.64 11.41
N LEU A 19 -14.58 -12.70 10.49
CA LEU A 19 -13.37 -11.88 10.48
C LEU A 19 -13.23 -11.00 11.73
N VAL A 20 -14.30 -10.32 12.15
CA VAL A 20 -14.30 -9.49 13.37
C VAL A 20 -13.94 -10.33 14.59
N GLU A 21 -14.48 -11.54 14.73
CA GLU A 21 -14.12 -12.44 15.81
C GLU A 21 -12.65 -12.86 15.77
N ALA A 22 -12.11 -13.15 14.59
CA ALA A 22 -10.69 -13.47 14.43
C ALA A 22 -9.80 -12.29 14.84
N TYR A 23 -10.16 -11.06 14.47
CA TYR A 23 -9.43 -9.85 14.90
C TYR A 23 -9.49 -9.63 16.41
N ARG A 24 -10.64 -9.90 17.06
CA ARG A 24 -10.75 -9.84 18.53
C ARG A 24 -9.83 -10.86 19.22
N LYS A 25 -9.71 -12.07 18.67
CA LYS A 25 -8.77 -13.09 19.19
C LYS A 25 -7.31 -12.65 19.05
N LEU A 26 -6.95 -12.02 17.93
CA LEU A 26 -5.62 -11.44 17.73
C LEU A 26 -5.36 -10.30 18.72
N GLN A 27 -6.34 -9.43 18.96
CA GLN A 27 -6.22 -8.33 19.92
C GLN A 27 -6.03 -8.81 21.36
N ALA A 28 -6.57 -9.97 21.71
CA ALA A 28 -6.44 -10.56 23.05
C ALA A 28 -5.08 -11.24 23.31
N LYS A 29 -4.23 -11.42 22.28
CA LYS A 29 -2.91 -12.03 22.44
C LYS A 29 -1.97 -11.11 23.22
N THR A 30 -1.22 -11.69 24.13
CA THR A 30 -0.19 -10.99 24.90
C THR A 30 1.05 -10.73 24.06
N ARG A 31 1.88 -9.76 24.48
CA ARG A 31 3.13 -9.43 23.79
C ARG A 31 4.06 -10.63 23.75
N GLU A 32 4.13 -11.38 24.83
CA GLU A 32 5.03 -12.52 25.02
C GLU A 32 4.69 -13.63 24.02
N GLU A 33 3.41 -13.94 23.84
CA GLU A 33 2.94 -14.92 22.87
C GLU A 33 3.28 -14.53 21.43
N VAL A 34 3.13 -13.24 21.09
CA VAL A 34 3.45 -12.76 19.74
C VAL A 34 4.95 -12.76 19.49
N PHE A 35 5.75 -12.29 20.44
CA PHE A 35 7.20 -12.13 20.27
C PHE A 35 7.95 -13.46 20.20
N HIS A 36 7.45 -14.50 20.86
CA HIS A 36 8.00 -15.85 20.77
C HIS A 36 8.03 -16.36 19.32
N ASP A 37 7.00 -16.05 18.53
CA ASP A 37 6.86 -16.53 17.16
C ASP A 37 7.57 -15.62 16.13
N LEU A 38 8.13 -14.49 16.56
CA LEU A 38 8.89 -13.58 15.70
C LEU A 38 10.39 -13.92 15.73
N TYR A 39 10.92 -14.35 14.60
CA TYR A 39 12.36 -14.63 14.43
C TYR A 39 12.97 -13.78 13.33
N ARG A 40 14.27 -13.49 13.44
CA ARG A 40 15.03 -12.77 12.42
C ARG A 40 15.36 -13.70 11.27
N SER A 41 14.81 -13.43 10.09
CA SER A 41 15.25 -14.07 8.85
C SER A 41 16.07 -13.10 7.99
N ARG A 42 17.12 -13.60 7.34
CA ARG A 42 17.86 -12.83 6.31
C ARG A 42 17.13 -12.78 4.98
N HIS A 43 16.25 -13.75 4.72
CA HIS A 43 15.54 -13.90 3.45
C HIS A 43 14.09 -14.31 3.70
N THR A 44 13.15 -13.59 3.10
CA THR A 44 11.76 -14.02 2.99
C THR A 44 11.55 -14.49 1.55
N PHE A 45 11.11 -15.73 1.39
CA PHE A 45 10.76 -16.25 0.06
C PHE A 45 9.40 -15.69 -0.33
N SER A 46 9.27 -15.21 -1.56
CA SER A 46 7.95 -14.91 -2.12
C SER A 46 7.14 -16.19 -2.19
N ILE A 47 5.89 -16.13 -1.74
CA ILE A 47 4.95 -17.26 -1.77
C ILE A 47 4.46 -17.50 -3.22
N VAL A 48 4.66 -16.51 -4.11
CA VAL A 48 4.07 -16.42 -5.45
C VAL A 48 5.09 -15.88 -6.46
N ALA A 49 5.05 -16.42 -7.68
CA ALA A 49 5.88 -15.95 -8.78
C ALA A 49 5.52 -14.50 -9.17
N PRO A 50 6.50 -13.67 -9.57
CA PRO A 50 6.24 -12.32 -10.03
C PRO A 50 5.27 -12.30 -11.22
N GLN A 51 4.29 -11.40 -11.18
CA GLN A 51 3.38 -11.16 -12.31
C GLN A 51 3.92 -10.08 -13.25
N ALA A 52 3.40 -10.07 -14.47
CA ALA A 52 3.64 -8.97 -15.40
C ALA A 52 3.12 -7.65 -14.79
N TYR A 53 3.84 -6.55 -15.04
CA TYR A 53 3.47 -5.26 -14.46
C TYR A 53 2.07 -4.79 -14.90
N LYS A 54 1.66 -5.16 -16.11
CA LYS A 54 0.31 -4.91 -16.61
C LYS A 54 -0.79 -5.43 -15.67
N THR A 55 -0.64 -6.63 -15.12
CA THR A 55 -1.61 -7.19 -14.17
C THR A 55 -1.71 -6.36 -12.88
N ILE A 56 -0.58 -5.80 -12.44
CA ILE A 56 -0.54 -4.91 -11.27
C ILE A 56 -1.24 -3.58 -11.60
N ALA A 57 -0.93 -2.99 -12.76
CA ALA A 57 -1.55 -1.75 -13.24
C ALA A 57 -3.07 -1.91 -13.38
N ASP A 58 -3.55 -2.99 -14.02
CA ASP A 58 -4.98 -3.26 -14.20
C ASP A 58 -5.72 -3.38 -12.84
N MET A 59 -5.09 -4.02 -11.84
CA MET A 59 -5.67 -4.16 -10.50
C MET A 59 -5.73 -2.85 -9.73
N ILE A 60 -4.69 -2.02 -9.85
CA ILE A 60 -4.67 -0.68 -9.25
C ILE A 60 -5.71 0.22 -9.94
N SER A 61 -5.82 0.14 -11.27
CA SER A 61 -6.84 0.85 -12.05
C SER A 61 -8.25 0.48 -11.62
N ALA A 62 -8.53 -0.81 -11.43
CA ALA A 62 -9.82 -1.28 -10.93
C ALA A 62 -10.12 -0.77 -9.51
N ALA A 63 -9.12 -0.72 -8.62
CA ALA A 63 -9.28 -0.13 -7.29
C ALA A 63 -9.53 1.39 -7.37
N ASN A 64 -8.83 2.09 -8.27
CA ASN A 64 -9.02 3.51 -8.55
C ASN A 64 -10.41 3.81 -9.11
N GLN A 65 -10.97 2.97 -9.96
CA GLN A 65 -12.34 3.14 -10.45
C GLN A 65 -13.37 2.94 -9.33
N ASN A 66 -13.17 1.93 -8.49
CA ASN A 66 -14.08 1.63 -7.39
C ASN A 66 -14.13 2.75 -6.35
N LEU A 67 -13.02 3.45 -6.09
CA LEU A 67 -12.99 4.52 -5.09
C LEU A 67 -13.79 5.77 -5.51
N ILE A 68 -13.97 6.01 -6.81
CA ILE A 68 -14.67 7.21 -7.33
C ILE A 68 -16.08 7.29 -6.77
N TRP A 69 -16.83 6.18 -6.78
CA TRP A 69 -18.19 6.16 -6.24
C TRP A 69 -18.22 6.56 -4.77
N TYR A 70 -17.29 6.06 -3.95
CA TYR A 70 -17.22 6.39 -2.52
C TYR A 70 -16.79 7.84 -2.29
N LYS A 71 -15.92 8.37 -3.15
CA LYS A 71 -15.55 9.79 -3.14
C LYS A 71 -16.77 10.68 -3.43
N GLU A 72 -17.52 10.37 -4.48
CA GLU A 72 -18.70 11.15 -4.90
C GLU A 72 -19.87 11.05 -3.90
N ASN A 73 -19.97 9.93 -3.17
CA ASN A 73 -21.01 9.72 -2.16
C ASN A 73 -20.59 10.15 -0.73
N ASN A 74 -19.57 11.00 -0.59
CA ASN A 74 -19.09 11.53 0.70
C ASN A 74 -18.57 10.46 1.70
N TYR A 75 -17.95 9.39 1.20
CA TYR A 75 -17.25 8.38 2.00
C TYR A 75 -15.72 8.37 1.75
N PRO A 76 -14.99 9.48 1.99
CA PRO A 76 -13.58 9.61 1.65
C PRO A 76 -12.67 8.64 2.44
N ALA A 77 -13.05 8.28 3.67
CA ALA A 77 -12.31 7.30 4.46
C ALA A 77 -12.36 5.90 3.82
N ILE A 78 -13.50 5.51 3.25
CA ILE A 78 -13.65 4.23 2.55
C ILE A 78 -12.87 4.28 1.22
N ALA A 79 -12.99 5.38 0.47
CA ALA A 79 -12.23 5.59 -0.76
C ALA A 79 -10.70 5.45 -0.54
N THR A 80 -10.18 6.04 0.55
CA THR A 80 -8.78 5.93 0.96
C THR A 80 -8.37 4.48 1.17
N LYS A 81 -9.23 3.68 1.84
CA LYS A 81 -8.96 2.26 2.11
C LYS A 81 -9.06 1.38 0.89
N ILE A 82 -9.89 1.73 -0.10
CA ILE A 82 -9.96 1.00 -1.36
C ILE A 82 -8.66 1.14 -2.16
N SER A 83 -8.15 2.36 -2.31
CA SER A 83 -6.86 2.63 -2.97
C SER A 83 -5.70 1.91 -2.25
N GLU A 84 -5.64 2.03 -0.92
CA GLU A 84 -4.65 1.33 -0.10
C GLU A 84 -4.73 -0.20 -0.27
N TYR A 85 -5.94 -0.76 -0.23
CA TYR A 85 -6.15 -2.20 -0.38
C TYR A 85 -5.71 -2.70 -1.74
N GLY A 86 -6.03 -1.98 -2.83
CA GLY A 86 -5.61 -2.35 -4.18
C GLY A 86 -4.09 -2.48 -4.27
N PHE A 87 -3.37 -1.50 -3.76
CA PHE A 87 -1.90 -1.51 -3.82
C PHE A 87 -1.28 -2.55 -2.87
N ALA A 88 -1.79 -2.67 -1.64
CA ALA A 88 -1.31 -3.64 -0.66
C ALA A 88 -1.57 -5.09 -1.10
N TYR A 89 -2.70 -5.34 -1.75
CA TYR A 89 -3.01 -6.64 -2.33
C TYR A 89 -1.99 -7.01 -3.41
N CYS A 90 -1.59 -6.07 -4.27
CA CYS A 90 -0.55 -6.31 -5.26
C CYS A 90 0.82 -6.60 -4.61
N GLN A 91 1.20 -5.88 -3.55
CA GLN A 91 2.43 -6.14 -2.79
C GLN A 91 2.47 -7.56 -2.23
N TYR A 92 1.36 -8.02 -1.66
CA TYR A 92 1.28 -9.35 -1.05
C TYR A 92 1.15 -10.47 -2.09
N SER A 93 0.28 -10.30 -3.08
CA SER A 93 -0.15 -11.39 -3.98
C SER A 93 0.67 -11.53 -5.25
N TYR A 94 1.43 -10.51 -5.67
CA TYR A 94 2.09 -10.50 -6.99
C TYR A 94 3.60 -10.26 -6.94
N SER A 95 4.19 -10.16 -5.74
CA SER A 95 5.63 -9.89 -5.56
C SER A 95 6.10 -8.70 -6.39
N LEU A 96 5.70 -7.49 -5.97
CA LEU A 96 5.96 -6.26 -6.73
C LEU A 96 7.45 -6.10 -7.11
N PRO A 97 7.76 -5.54 -8.29
CA PRO A 97 9.12 -5.15 -8.62
C PRO A 97 9.71 -4.26 -7.52
N ARG A 98 11.00 -4.43 -7.21
CA ARG A 98 11.67 -3.70 -6.13
C ARG A 98 11.46 -2.18 -6.12
N PRO A 99 11.52 -1.43 -7.23
CA PRO A 99 11.22 0.01 -7.20
C PRO A 99 9.78 0.29 -6.73
N VAL A 100 8.82 -0.52 -7.18
CA VAL A 100 7.40 -0.39 -6.79
C VAL A 100 7.19 -0.79 -5.34
N SER A 101 7.88 -1.81 -4.85
CA SER A 101 7.87 -2.15 -3.41
C SER A 101 8.40 -1.00 -2.54
N ALA A 102 9.43 -0.29 -3.00
CA ALA A 102 9.96 0.87 -2.28
C ALA A 102 8.98 2.06 -2.31
N LEU A 103 8.27 2.26 -3.44
CA LEU A 103 7.19 3.24 -3.53
C LEU A 103 5.99 2.85 -2.65
N PHE A 104 5.68 1.55 -2.53
CA PHE A 104 4.69 1.03 -1.60
C PHE A 104 5.07 1.32 -0.15
N GLU A 105 6.33 1.12 0.23
CA GLU A 105 6.81 1.48 1.56
C GLU A 105 6.62 2.98 1.84
N LEU A 106 6.99 3.86 0.90
CA LEU A 106 6.76 5.30 1.03
C LEU A 106 5.27 5.62 1.21
N PHE A 107 4.41 5.02 0.37
CA PHE A 107 2.96 5.17 0.46
C PHE A 107 2.41 4.77 1.84
N MET A 108 2.88 3.65 2.40
CA MET A 108 2.51 3.21 3.74
C MET A 108 3.03 4.15 4.84
N ARG A 109 4.25 4.68 4.69
CA ARG A 109 4.82 5.65 5.63
C ARG A 109 4.08 6.97 5.66
N VAL A 110 3.51 7.40 4.55
CA VAL A 110 2.61 8.58 4.50
C VAL A 110 1.29 8.27 5.21
N ASN A 111 0.63 7.17 4.86
CA ASN A 111 -0.68 6.80 5.43
C ASN A 111 -0.64 6.48 6.94
N TYR A 112 0.45 5.85 7.38
CA TYR A 112 0.61 5.35 8.75
C TYR A 112 1.81 5.99 9.46
N SER A 113 1.99 7.30 9.30
CA SER A 113 3.18 7.97 9.81
C SER A 113 3.46 7.74 11.30
N ASP A 114 2.44 7.73 12.16
CA ASP A 114 2.63 7.51 13.61
C ASP A 114 3.10 6.10 13.94
N TYR A 115 2.68 5.11 13.15
CA TYR A 115 3.13 3.72 13.31
C TYR A 115 4.61 3.59 12.98
N PHE A 116 5.05 4.18 11.86
CA PHE A 116 6.46 4.16 11.48
C PHE A 116 7.33 5.00 12.42
N GLU A 117 6.81 6.11 12.95
CA GLU A 117 7.47 6.88 14.01
C GLU A 117 7.70 6.02 15.26
N ALA A 118 6.68 5.29 15.72
CA ALA A 118 6.79 4.36 16.85
C ALA A 118 7.76 3.20 16.59
N LEU A 119 7.95 2.79 15.32
CA LEU A 119 8.96 1.81 14.93
C LEU A 119 10.40 2.38 14.91
N GLY A 120 10.58 3.67 15.15
CA GLY A 120 11.88 4.34 15.17
C GLY A 120 12.33 4.89 13.82
N PHE A 121 11.43 5.03 12.83
CA PHE A 121 11.77 5.72 11.60
C PHE A 121 11.83 7.24 11.85
N PRO A 122 12.96 7.90 11.54
CA PRO A 122 13.17 9.28 11.97
C PRO A 122 12.39 10.32 11.16
N ARG A 123 11.93 9.97 9.95
CA ARG A 123 11.30 10.92 9.01
C ARG A 123 9.80 10.72 8.94
N LYS A 124 9.06 11.78 9.27
CA LYS A 124 7.61 11.89 9.23
C LYS A 124 7.19 12.55 7.91
N TYR A 125 6.44 11.85 7.06
CA TYR A 125 6.01 12.40 5.76
C TYR A 125 4.64 13.07 5.80
N TYR A 126 3.83 12.74 6.82
CA TYR A 126 2.50 13.30 6.99
C TYR A 126 2.20 13.51 8.47
N ASN A 127 1.73 14.71 8.81
CA ASN A 127 1.26 15.03 10.14
C ASN A 127 -0.26 14.95 10.18
N LYS A 128 -0.79 13.92 10.83
CA LYS A 128 -2.24 13.73 11.00
C LYS A 128 -2.92 14.81 11.84
N ALA A 129 -2.20 15.44 12.79
CA ALA A 129 -2.77 16.47 13.65
C ALA A 129 -3.09 17.74 12.85
N ASP A 130 -2.19 18.11 11.94
CA ASP A 130 -2.32 19.36 11.15
C ASP A 130 -2.82 19.12 9.72
N GLY A 131 -2.93 17.86 9.29
CA GLY A 131 -3.30 17.47 7.93
C GLY A 131 -2.27 17.85 6.87
N ARG A 132 -0.99 18.02 7.25
CA ARG A 132 0.07 18.55 6.38
C ARG A 132 1.05 17.48 5.92
N PHE A 133 1.43 17.56 4.66
CA PHE A 133 2.45 16.71 4.04
C PHE A 133 3.81 17.41 4.03
N ASP A 134 4.88 16.64 4.23
CA ASP A 134 6.24 17.07 3.91
C ASP A 134 6.52 16.74 2.44
N VAL A 135 6.07 17.65 1.55
CA VAL A 135 6.10 17.46 0.10
C VAL A 135 7.54 17.28 -0.40
N ASP A 136 8.47 18.09 0.09
CA ASP A 136 9.88 18.01 -0.30
C ASP A 136 10.49 16.66 0.08
N ALA A 137 10.19 16.17 1.28
CA ALA A 137 10.65 14.85 1.71
C ALA A 137 10.07 13.71 0.86
N ILE A 138 8.79 13.80 0.49
CA ILE A 138 8.14 12.81 -0.37
C ILE A 138 8.77 12.81 -1.76
N TYR A 139 8.93 13.99 -2.37
CA TYR A 139 9.57 14.12 -3.69
C TYR A 139 11.02 13.64 -3.70
N GLN A 140 11.81 14.03 -2.69
CA GLN A 140 13.18 13.56 -2.54
C GLN A 140 13.21 12.03 -2.45
N ARG A 141 12.31 11.43 -1.66
CA ARG A 141 12.28 9.98 -1.50
C ARG A 141 11.88 9.25 -2.79
N ILE A 142 10.93 9.80 -3.56
CA ILE A 142 10.56 9.25 -4.86
C ILE A 142 11.76 9.30 -5.82
N GLN A 143 12.46 10.43 -5.86
CA GLN A 143 13.63 10.61 -6.70
C GLN A 143 14.76 9.63 -6.34
N GLU A 144 15.07 9.47 -5.05
CA GLU A 144 16.04 8.48 -4.58
C GLU A 144 15.70 7.05 -5.06
N ILE A 145 14.41 6.69 -5.00
CA ILE A 145 13.94 5.39 -5.44
C ILE A 145 14.09 5.24 -6.96
N THR A 146 13.62 6.21 -7.75
CA THR A 146 13.67 6.10 -9.22
C THR A 146 15.11 6.12 -9.74
N GLU A 147 15.98 6.97 -9.19
CA GLU A 147 17.39 7.05 -9.57
C GLU A 147 18.16 5.76 -9.24
N ALA A 148 17.92 5.15 -8.08
CA ALA A 148 18.57 3.90 -7.70
C ALA A 148 18.28 2.74 -8.67
N TRP A 149 17.16 2.81 -9.39
CA TRP A 149 16.70 1.76 -10.31
C TRP A 149 16.80 2.14 -11.80
N LYS A 150 17.21 3.37 -12.11
CA LYS A 150 17.29 3.91 -13.48
C LYS A 150 18.23 3.14 -14.41
N SER A 151 19.29 2.54 -13.86
CA SER A 151 20.22 1.70 -14.64
C SER A 151 19.56 0.45 -15.21
N LYS A 152 18.62 -0.14 -14.46
CA LYS A 152 17.88 -1.34 -14.83
C LYS A 152 16.59 -1.01 -15.59
N PHE A 153 15.92 0.06 -15.21
CA PHE A 153 14.67 0.53 -15.80
C PHE A 153 14.83 1.98 -16.30
N PRO A 154 15.40 2.21 -17.50
CA PRO A 154 15.65 3.57 -18.00
C PRO A 154 14.36 4.38 -18.23
N SER A 155 13.26 3.69 -18.52
CA SER A 155 11.93 4.27 -18.73
C SER A 155 11.15 4.52 -17.43
N LEU A 156 11.73 4.18 -16.27
CA LEU A 156 11.11 4.44 -14.97
C LEU A 156 11.10 5.94 -14.70
N VAL A 157 9.92 6.55 -14.86
CA VAL A 157 9.65 7.95 -14.57
C VAL A 157 8.41 8.02 -13.69
N PHE A 158 8.53 8.68 -12.54
CA PHE A 158 7.41 8.99 -11.65
C PHE A 158 7.15 10.51 -11.75
N ARG A 159 5.92 10.92 -12.10
CA ARG A 159 5.60 12.34 -12.32
C ARG A 159 5.11 12.97 -11.01
N ASN A 160 6.06 13.50 -10.25
CA ASN A 160 5.81 14.14 -8.95
C ASN A 160 4.78 15.27 -9.03
N GLU A 161 4.70 15.96 -10.17
CA GLU A 161 3.76 17.04 -10.46
C GLU A 161 2.28 16.61 -10.46
N ASN A 162 2.01 15.32 -10.65
CA ASN A 162 0.65 14.79 -10.63
C ASN A 162 0.16 14.47 -9.22
N LEU A 163 1.05 14.47 -8.21
CA LEU A 163 0.68 14.19 -6.83
C LEU A 163 -0.15 15.34 -6.25
N ARG A 164 -1.26 14.96 -5.61
CA ARG A 164 -2.20 15.87 -4.97
C ARG A 164 -2.06 15.78 -3.45
N PHE A 165 -1.72 16.91 -2.82
CA PHE A 165 -1.52 16.97 -1.36
C PHE A 165 -2.66 17.66 -0.63
N ASP A 166 -3.83 17.80 -1.27
CA ASP A 166 -5.01 18.47 -0.72
C ASP A 166 -5.52 17.76 0.56
N ASN A 167 -5.49 16.43 0.56
CA ASN A 167 -5.80 15.56 1.70
C ASN A 167 -5.29 14.14 1.41
N LEU A 168 -5.37 13.24 2.41
CA LEU A 168 -4.85 11.88 2.30
C LEU A 168 -5.54 11.04 1.21
N MET A 169 -6.82 11.28 0.94
CA MET A 169 -7.54 10.56 -0.12
C MET A 169 -7.04 10.97 -1.51
N GLU A 170 -6.88 12.28 -1.75
CA GLU A 170 -6.34 12.79 -3.03
C GLU A 170 -4.88 12.36 -3.23
N PHE A 171 -4.08 12.36 -2.16
CA PHE A 171 -2.71 11.83 -2.19
C PHE A 171 -2.72 10.35 -2.57
N ASN A 172 -3.54 9.54 -1.90
CA ASN A 172 -3.58 8.11 -2.19
C ASN A 172 -3.99 7.83 -3.63
N HIS A 173 -5.05 8.48 -4.09
CA HIS A 173 -5.56 8.30 -5.45
C HIS A 173 -4.54 8.76 -6.50
N SER A 174 -3.97 9.96 -6.37
CA SER A 174 -2.96 10.46 -7.31
C SER A 174 -1.67 9.62 -7.30
N PHE A 175 -1.24 9.17 -6.13
CA PHE A 175 -0.07 8.29 -6.00
C PHE A 175 -0.31 6.93 -6.65
N THR A 176 -1.42 6.25 -6.36
CA THR A 176 -1.71 4.95 -6.98
C THR A 176 -1.96 5.06 -8.48
N ASN A 177 -2.52 6.19 -8.94
CA ASN A 177 -2.61 6.48 -10.37
C ASN A 177 -1.23 6.61 -11.02
N GLU A 178 -0.25 7.27 -10.39
CA GLU A 178 1.12 7.31 -10.93
C GLU A 178 1.75 5.90 -10.98
N ILE A 179 1.48 5.05 -9.99
CA ILE A 179 1.93 3.65 -10.03
C ILE A 179 1.37 2.92 -11.26
N GLU A 180 0.08 3.08 -11.57
CA GLU A 180 -0.55 2.46 -12.75
C GLU A 180 0.20 2.75 -14.06
N PHE A 181 0.73 3.97 -14.22
CA PHE A 181 1.39 4.41 -15.45
C PHE A 181 2.92 4.23 -15.48
N LEU A 182 3.54 3.65 -14.45
CA LEU A 182 4.98 3.41 -14.46
C LEU A 182 5.38 2.44 -15.57
N ASN A 183 6.46 2.78 -16.28
CA ASN A 183 7.08 1.86 -17.23
C ASN A 183 8.29 1.16 -16.58
N LEU A 184 8.20 -0.17 -16.49
CA LEU A 184 9.23 -1.06 -15.94
C LEU A 184 9.78 -2.03 -16.99
N GLU A 185 9.75 -1.66 -18.26
CA GLU A 185 10.43 -2.40 -19.31
C GLU A 185 11.94 -2.38 -19.06
N ASN A 186 12.53 -3.56 -19.01
CA ASN A 186 13.97 -3.72 -18.89
C ASN A 186 14.62 -3.53 -20.27
N LYS A 187 15.93 -3.24 -20.27
CA LYS A 187 16.78 -3.48 -21.44
C LYS A 187 16.96 -4.98 -21.69
#